data_AF-W4V9R5-F1
#
_entry.id   AF-W4V9R5-F1
#
_cell.length_a   1.000
_cell.length_b   1.000
_cell.length_c   1.000
_cell.angle_alpha   90.00
_cell.angle_beta   90.00
_cell.angle_gamma   90.00
#
_symmetry.space_group_name_H-M   'P 1'
#
loop_
_entity.id
_entity.type
_entity.pdbx_description
1 polymer ?
#
loop_
_entity_poly.entity_id
_entity_poly.type
_entity_poly.pdbx_seq_one_letter_code
_entity_poly.pdbx_strand_id
1 'polypeptide(L)' 'MDGKPNEIFSRVEEMKALGLDVPQVAELCHELKKNGYNVPDNILTVEEAVQWLAGKIAKA' A
#
# COMPACT_ATOMS: atom_id res chain seq x y z
N MET A 1 5.97 -14.72 -9.73
CA MET A 1 6.05 -13.25 -9.58
C MET A 1 7.49 -12.94 -9.21
N ASP A 2 8.23 -12.30 -10.11
CA ASP A 2 9.64 -11.95 -9.91
C ASP A 2 9.74 -10.41 -9.82
N GLY A 3 10.38 -9.91 -8.77
CA GLY A 3 10.51 -8.47 -8.51
C GLY A 3 10.80 -8.17 -7.04
N LYS A 4 11.11 -6.92 -6.72
CA LYS A 4 11.24 -6.48 -5.33
C LYS A 4 9.87 -6.44 -4.65
N PRO A 5 9.76 -6.66 -3.33
CA PRO A 5 8.49 -6.69 -2.62
C PRO A 5 7.59 -5.48 -2.91
N ASN A 6 8.16 -4.27 -2.96
CA ASN A 6 7.43 -3.04 -3.30
C ASN A 6 6.81 -3.06 -4.72
N GLU A 7 7.49 -3.65 -5.71
CA GLU A 7 6.98 -3.76 -7.08
C GLU A 7 5.84 -4.76 -7.16
N ILE A 8 5.94 -5.87 -6.41
CA ILE A 8 4.90 -6.90 -6.35
C ILE A 8 3.64 -6.34 -5.69
N PHE A 9 3.79 -5.68 -4.54
CA PHE A 9 2.66 -5.15 -3.78
C PHE A 9 2.00 -3.92 -4.40
N SER A 10 2.64 -3.27 -5.38
CA SER A 10 1.98 -2.25 -6.20
C SER A 10 0.84 -2.80 -7.07
N ARG A 11 0.80 -4.13 -7.30
CA ARG A 11 -0.16 -4.82 -8.17
C ARG A 11 -1.27 -5.53 -7.38
N VAL A 12 -1.85 -4.83 -6.40
CA VAL A 12 -2.89 -5.37 -5.50
C VAL A 12 -4.03 -6.06 -6.25
N GLU A 13 -4.56 -5.41 -7.28
CA GLU A 13 -5.66 -5.94 -8.09
C GLU A 13 -5.27 -7.22 -8.84
N GLU A 14 -4.06 -7.30 -9.38
CA GLU A 14 -3.55 -8.48 -10.09
C GLU A 14 -3.38 -9.66 -9.13
N MET A 15 -2.81 -9.41 -7.94
CA MET A 15 -2.66 -10.45 -6.91
C MET A 15 -4.01 -11.00 -6.45
N LYS A 16 -4.99 -10.10 -6.18
CA LYS A 16 -6.36 -10.49 -5.82
C LYS A 16 -7.03 -11.30 -6.93
N ALA A 17 -6.89 -10.89 -8.18
CA ALA A 17 -7.45 -11.60 -9.33
C ALA A 17 -6.87 -13.01 -9.50
N LEU A 18 -5.62 -13.21 -9.09
CA LEU A 18 -4.94 -14.51 -9.09
C LEU A 18 -5.23 -15.35 -7.84
N GLY A 19 -6.05 -14.85 -6.89
CA GLY A 19 -6.36 -15.53 -5.64
C GLY A 19 -5.20 -15.57 -4.65
N LEU A 20 -4.24 -14.65 -4.78
CA LEU A 20 -3.11 -14.51 -3.86
C LEU A 20 -3.48 -13.58 -2.72
N ASP A 21 -3.04 -13.93 -1.51
CA ASP A 21 -3.22 -13.07 -0.35
C ASP A 21 -2.37 -11.80 -0.47
N VAL A 22 -3.00 -10.67 -0.15
CA VAL A 22 -2.37 -9.35 -0.16
C VAL A 22 -2.34 -8.82 1.27
N PRO A 23 -1.22 -8.26 1.75
CA PRO A 23 -1.18 -7.59 3.05
C PRO A 23 -2.20 -6.46 3.13
N GLN A 24 -2.93 -6.37 4.23
CA GLN A 24 -3.94 -5.33 4.47
C GLN A 24 -3.38 -3.91 4.31
N VAL A 25 -2.10 -3.73 4.66
CA VAL A 25 -1.42 -2.44 4.55
C VAL A 25 -1.24 -2.04 3.08
N ALA A 26 -0.89 -2.98 2.20
CA ALA A 26 -0.75 -2.74 0.77
C ALA A 26 -2.11 -2.41 0.13
N GLU A 27 -3.17 -3.09 0.56
CA GLU A 27 -4.54 -2.79 0.14
C GLU A 27 -4.98 -1.38 0.56
N LEU A 28 -4.74 -0.99 1.81
CA LEU A 28 -5.02 0.36 2.31
C LEU A 28 -4.29 1.42 1.47
N CYS A 29 -2.99 1.21 1.22
CA CYS A 29 -2.18 2.14 0.42
C CYS A 29 -2.72 2.26 -1.02
N HIS A 30 -3.12 1.13 -1.62
CA HIS A 30 -3.73 1.10 -2.95
C HIS A 30 -5.05 1.89 -3.00
N GLU A 31 -5.95 1.68 -2.05
CA GLU A 31 -7.23 2.39 -2.00
C GLU A 31 -7.04 3.89 -1.75
N LEU A 32 -6.12 4.29 -0.87
CA LEU A 32 -5.80 5.70 -0.68
C LEU A 32 -5.29 6.36 -1.96
N LYS A 33 -4.42 5.69 -2.74
CA LYS A 33 -3.98 6.19 -4.05
C LYS A 33 -5.13 6.39 -5.02
N LYS A 34 -6.04 5.43 -5.08
CA LYS A 34 -7.25 5.48 -5.92
C LYS A 34 -8.17 6.64 -5.53
N ASN A 35 -8.18 7.01 -4.25
CA ASN A 35 -8.90 8.19 -3.74
C ASN A 35 -8.13 9.52 -3.92
N GLY A 36 -7.00 9.52 -4.65
CA GLY A 36 -6.24 10.73 -4.99
C GLY A 36 -5.16 11.13 -3.98
N TYR A 37 -4.88 10.30 -2.96
CA TYR A 37 -3.80 10.56 -2.02
C TYR A 37 -2.44 10.12 -2.60
N ASN A 38 -1.42 10.96 -2.46
CA ASN A 38 -0.05 10.61 -2.87
C ASN A 38 0.64 9.72 -1.82
N VAL A 39 0.31 8.43 -1.84
CA VAL A 39 0.88 7.41 -0.95
C VAL A 39 2.16 6.81 -1.57
N PRO A 40 3.22 6.57 -0.79
CA PRO A 40 4.41 5.84 -1.26
C PRO A 40 4.11 4.36 -1.55
N ASP A 41 4.77 3.77 -2.55
CA ASP A 41 4.67 2.34 -2.90
C ASP A 41 5.50 1.41 -1.98
N ASN A 42 6.30 1.97 -1.09
CA ASN A 42 7.25 1.23 -0.26
C ASN A 42 6.76 0.99 1.18
N ILE A 43 5.47 1.24 1.46
CA ILE A 43 4.88 0.97 2.78
C ILE A 43 4.40 -0.48 2.79
N LEU A 44 5.12 -1.33 3.52
CA LEU A 44 4.88 -2.77 3.58
C LEU A 44 4.50 -3.24 4.99
N THR A 45 4.77 -2.45 6.03
CA THR A 45 4.41 -2.77 7.41
C THR A 45 3.38 -1.80 8.00
N VAL A 46 2.69 -2.26 9.06
CA VAL A 46 1.70 -1.46 9.78
C VAL A 46 2.37 -0.23 10.40
N GLU A 47 3.57 -0.38 10.95
CA GLU A 47 4.33 0.71 11.56
C GLU A 47 4.65 1.82 10.56
N GLU A 48 5.11 1.45 9.36
CA GLU A 48 5.38 2.41 8.27
C GLU A 48 4.10 3.16 7.85
N ALA A 49 2.98 2.45 7.76
CA ALA A 49 1.70 3.04 7.41
C ALA A 49 1.20 4.01 8.49
N VAL A 50 1.30 3.63 9.76
CA VAL A 50 0.93 4.49 10.90
C VAL A 50 1.80 5.74 10.94
N GLN A 51 3.12 5.61 10.78
CA GLN A 51 4.02 6.76 10.75
C GLN A 51 3.68 7.72 9.60
N TRP A 52 3.41 7.17 8.41
CA TRP A 52 3.03 7.98 7.26
C TRP A 52 1.68 8.68 7.45
N LEU A 53 0.65 7.96 7.90
CA LEU A 53 -0.69 8.50 8.17
C LEU A 53 -0.65 9.59 9.23
N ALA A 54 0.03 9.36 10.35
CA ALA A 54 0.17 10.34 11.42
C ALA A 54 0.82 11.64 10.90
N GLY A 55 1.83 11.53 10.03
CA GLY A 55 2.48 12.69 9.41
C GLY A 55 1.59 13.47 8.43
N LYS A 56 0.56 12.84 7.85
CA LYS A 56 -0.42 13.50 6.97
C LYS A 56 -1.55 14.17 7.75
N ILE A 57 -2.04 13.52 8.80
CA ILE A 57 -3.15 14.02 9.62
C ILE A 57 -2.71 15.19 10.50
N ALA A 58 -1.48 15.18 11.02
CA ALA A 58 -0.96 16.26 11.88
C ALA A 58 -0.68 17.59 11.13
N LYS A 59 -0.80 17.61 9.80
CA LYS A 59 -0.62 18.80 8.96
C LYS A 59 -1.94 19.33 8.37
N ALA A 60 -3.08 18.79 8.79
CA ALA A 60 -4.41 19.24 8.38
C ALA A 60 -5.03 20.18 9.41
#